data_AF-A0A357V8D3-F1
#
_entry.id   AF-A0A357V8D3-F1
#
_cell.length_a   1.000
_cell.length_b   1.000
_cell.length_c   1.000
_cell.angle_alpha   90.00
_cell.angle_beta   90.00
_cell.angle_gamma   90.00
#
_symmetry.space_group_name_H-M   'P 1'
#
loop_
_entity.id
_entity.type
_entity.pdbx_description
1 polymer ?
#
loop_
_entity_poly.entity_id
_entity_poly.type
_entity_poly.pdbx_seq_one_letter_code
_entity_poly.pdbx_strand_id
1 'polypeptide(L)' 'MQNEAVHARPELLAAADQAARDKGIERDEVLEAMEQAIQKAGRSKYGHEHDIR' A
#
# COMPACT_ATOMS: atom_id res chain seq x y z
N MET A 1 -16.16 5.23 14.30
CA MET A 1 -15.82 4.84 12.92
C MET A 1 -14.50 4.10 12.96
N GLN A 2 -14.53 2.81 13.24
CA GLN A 2 -13.34 1.96 13.33
C GLN A 2 -13.69 0.65 12.63
N ASN A 3 -12.79 0.20 11.74
CA ASN A 3 -12.66 -1.19 11.28
C ASN A 3 -13.14 -1.61 9.88
N GLU A 4 -13.06 -0.74 8.85
CA GLU A 4 -13.08 -1.21 7.44
C GLU A 4 -11.70 -1.65 6.94
N ALA A 5 -10.60 -1.18 7.54
CA ALA A 5 -9.25 -1.46 7.07
C ALA A 5 -8.77 -2.91 7.34
N VAL A 6 -9.40 -3.64 8.26
CA VAL A 6 -8.93 -5.00 8.64
C VAL A 6 -9.38 -6.06 7.65
N HIS A 7 -10.48 -5.86 6.92
CA HIS A 7 -10.96 -6.80 5.90
C HIS A 7 -10.29 -6.64 4.53
N ALA A 8 -9.74 -5.47 4.21
CA ALA A 8 -9.02 -5.22 2.94
C ALA A 8 -7.54 -5.67 2.95
N ARG A 9 -6.99 -5.98 4.13
CA ARG A 9 -5.57 -6.33 4.30
C ARG A 9 -5.14 -7.66 3.66
N PRO A 10 -5.95 -8.74 3.62
CA PRO A 10 -5.52 -10.01 3.06
C PRO A 10 -5.18 -9.91 1.56
N GLU A 11 -5.99 -9.16 0.80
CA GLU A 11 -5.79 -9.02 -0.65
C GLU A 11 -4.54 -8.21 -0.99
N LEU A 12 -4.26 -7.14 -0.24
CA LEU A 12 -3.04 -6.34 -0.43
C LEU A 12 -1.77 -7.14 -0.14
N LEU A 13 -1.78 -7.98 0.90
CA LEU A 13 -0.65 -8.84 1.22
C LEU A 13 -0.46 -9.92 0.16
N ALA A 14 -1.54 -10.53 -0.33
CA ALA A 14 -1.47 -11.52 -1.40
C ALA A 14 -0.96 -10.90 -2.72
N ALA A 15 -1.38 -9.68 -3.04
CA ALA A 15 -0.90 -8.92 -4.20
C ALA A 15 0.60 -8.58 -4.07
N ALA A 16 1.05 -8.21 -2.88
CA ALA A 16 2.47 -7.97 -2.61
C ALA A 16 3.30 -9.24 -2.79
N ASP A 17 2.85 -10.37 -2.23
CA ASP A 17 3.52 -11.67 -2.37
C ASP A 17 3.59 -12.12 -3.84
N GLN A 18 2.54 -11.88 -4.60
CA GLN A 18 2.49 -12.20 -6.02
C GLN A 18 3.47 -11.32 -6.82
N ALA A 19 3.46 -10.01 -6.58
CA ALA A 19 4.38 -9.08 -7.25
C ALA A 19 5.85 -9.38 -6.93
N ALA A 20 6.14 -9.75 -5.68
CA ALA A 20 7.48 -10.15 -5.24
C ALA A 20 7.98 -11.37 -6.03
N ARG A 21 7.15 -12.41 -6.15
CA ARG A 21 7.49 -13.62 -6.93
C ARG A 21 7.64 -13.33 -8.42
N ASP A 22 6.72 -12.59 -9.01
CA ASP A 22 6.69 -12.34 -10.45
C ASP A 22 7.86 -11.48 -10.91
N LYS A 23 8.34 -10.59 -10.04
CA LYS A 23 9.42 -9.65 -10.35
C LYS A 23 10.76 -10.03 -9.72
N GLY A 24 10.80 -11.09 -8.90
CA GLY A 24 12.01 -11.53 -8.20
C GLY A 24 12.57 -10.48 -7.24
N ILE A 25 11.69 -9.70 -6.61
CA ILE A 25 12.04 -8.62 -5.66
C ILE A 25 11.62 -9.01 -4.25
N GLU A 26 12.30 -8.44 -3.26
CA GLU A 26 12.01 -8.73 -1.86
C GLU A 26 10.63 -8.22 -1.47
N ARG A 27 9.91 -9.02 -0.68
CA ARG A 27 8.54 -8.68 -0.24
C ARG A 27 8.49 -7.35 0.49
N ASP A 28 9.51 -7.04 1.29
CA ASP A 28 9.61 -5.78 2.04
C ASP A 28 9.74 -4.58 1.10
N GLU A 29 10.50 -4.71 0.01
CA GLU A 29 10.64 -3.67 -1.03
C GLU A 29 9.30 -3.41 -1.74
N VAL A 30 8.50 -4.46 -1.99
CA VAL A 30 7.15 -4.31 -2.55
C VAL A 30 6.24 -3.53 -1.60
N LEU A 31 6.28 -3.84 -0.31
CA LEU A 31 5.46 -3.16 0.69
C LEU A 31 5.85 -1.68 0.83
N GLU A 32 7.15 -1.37 0.81
CA GLU A 32 7.65 0.00 0.84
C GLU A 32 7.20 0.79 -0.40
N ALA A 33 7.28 0.18 -1.58
CA ALA A 33 6.80 0.77 -2.82
C ALA A 33 5.28 1.01 -2.81
N MET A 34 4.50 0.08 -2.24
CA MET A 34 3.05 0.23 -2.07
C MET A 34 2.71 1.37 -1.11
N GLU A 35 3.44 1.52 -0.01
CA GLU A 35 3.28 2.65 0.92
C GLU A 35 3.53 3.98 0.22
N GLN A 36 4.64 4.11 -0.51
CA GLN A 36 4.94 5.31 -1.29
C GLN A 36 3.87 5.61 -2.34
N ALA A 37 3.33 4.58 -3.00
CA ALA A 37 2.26 4.71 -3.97
C ALA A 37 0.95 5.19 -3.33
N ILE A 38 0.58 4.65 -2.17
CA ILE A 38 -0.60 5.07 -1.40
C ILE A 38 -0.44 6.52 -0.93
N GLN A 39 0.73 6.89 -0.38
CA GLN A 39 1.00 8.27 0.01
C GLN A 39 0.91 9.23 -1.19
N LYS A 40 1.46 8.85 -2.35
CA LYS A 40 1.37 9.64 -3.58
C LYS A 40 -0.08 9.81 -4.04
N ALA A 41 -0.85 8.71 -4.08
CA ALA A 41 -2.26 8.73 -4.46
C ALA A 41 -3.09 9.59 -3.49
N GLY A 42 -2.79 9.48 -2.21
CA GLY A 42 -3.44 10.25 -1.17
C GLY A 42 -3.14 11.75 -1.26
N ARG A 43 -1.86 12.16 -1.45
CA ARG A 43 -1.49 13.55 -1.74
C ARG A 43 -2.21 14.09 -2.99
N SER A 44 -2.32 13.27 -4.04
CA SER A 44 -3.01 13.66 -5.27
C SER A 44 -4.52 13.84 -5.07
N LYS A 45 -5.13 13.14 -4.11
CA LYS A 45 -6.58 13.16 -3.88
C LYS A 45 -7.01 14.19 -2.83
N TYR A 46 -6.20 14.42 -1.80
CA TYR A 46 -6.56 15.25 -0.65
C TYR A 46 -5.67 16.49 -0.49
N GLY A 47 -4.72 16.70 -1.39
CA GLY A 47 -3.74 17.78 -1.31
C GLY A 47 -2.65 17.53 -0.28
N HIS A 48 -1.70 18.46 -0.19
CA HIS A 48 -0.58 18.39 0.75
C HIS A 48 -0.97 18.65 2.21
N GLU A 49 -2.21 19.08 2.44
CA GLU A 49 -2.72 19.53 3.74
C GLU A 49 -3.16 18.35 4.63
N HIS A 50 -3.41 17.18 4.04
CA HIS A 50 -3.72 15.95 4.76
C HIS A 50 -2.45 15.10 4.82
N ASP A 51 -1.79 15.07 5.98
CA ASP A 51 -0.62 14.21 6.24
C ASP A 51 -1.09 12.75 6.41
N ILE A 52 -0.92 11.95 5.37
CA ILE A 52 -1.36 10.55 5.33
C ILE A 52 -0.16 9.69 5.73
N ARG A 53 0.04 9.55 7.04
CA ARG A 53 0.94 8.56 7.65
C ARG A 53 0.16 7.34 8.10
#